data_AF-A0A497C198-F1
#
_entry.id   AF-A0A497C198-F1
#
_cell.length_a   1.000
_cell.length_b   1.000
_cell.length_c   1.000
_cell.angle_alpha   90.00
_cell.angle_beta   90.00
_cell.angle_gamma   90.00
#
_symmetry.space_group_name_H-M   'P 1'
#
loop_
_entity.id
_entity.type
_entity.pdbx_description
1 polymer ?
#
loop_
_entity_poly.entity_id
_entity_poly.type
_entity_poly.pdbx_seq_one_letter_code
_entity_poly.pdbx_strand_id
1 'polypeptide(L)'
;MRQPPSLLDTQLFSINQVNNLPDEEKLPVYRRLIPREIPQRLGINPETLTDSEGHSLLKIECYPGTSSVEISLRHAWKAQEPVVYLQMADTPNNQIEVILFIINDPHAERFDTDRLPDGTPTYFGTLERNIEEEVRAMEAGLAPGQVRRGLRLTRRLIPTLERFITGLNHDAVYIQPLAYHNAILFERLGFSYMLCLGRMEWIHKEFAPGGLLFKRLDGSTPFRRPGAESSIRGRSWAIHDSILGEPYAGVKMYRRVGIHAGVVTFPGATW
;
A
#
# COMPACT_ATOMS: atom_id res chain seq x y z
N MET A 1 -11.73 -44.55 4.38
CA MET A 1 -11.42 -43.19 3.91
C MET A 1 -11.46 -42.28 5.13
N ARG A 2 -10.32 -41.70 5.53
CA ARG A 2 -10.29 -40.71 6.62
C ARG A 2 -10.83 -39.39 6.07
N GLN A 3 -11.75 -38.75 6.79
CA GLN A 3 -12.13 -37.36 6.53
C GLN A 3 -10.86 -36.49 6.50
N PRO A 4 -10.73 -35.54 5.57
CA PRO A 4 -9.66 -34.55 5.65
C PRO A 4 -9.83 -33.75 6.95
N PRO A 5 -8.74 -33.46 7.69
CA PRO A 5 -8.82 -32.67 8.91
C PRO A 5 -9.44 -31.30 8.62
N SER A 6 -10.25 -30.82 9.57
CA SER A 6 -10.81 -29.47 9.50
C SER A 6 -9.68 -28.45 9.66
N LEU A 7 -9.60 -27.47 8.76
CA LEU A 7 -8.53 -26.48 8.63
C LEU A 7 -8.50 -25.41 9.76
N LEU A 8 -8.87 -25.76 11.00
CA LEU A 8 -8.97 -24.83 12.13
C LEU A 8 -8.33 -25.34 13.43
N ASP A 9 -7.70 -26.52 13.48
CA ASP A 9 -7.11 -27.02 14.73
C ASP A 9 -5.66 -26.58 14.96
N THR A 10 -4.97 -26.08 13.93
CA THR A 10 -3.59 -25.57 14.07
C THR A 10 -3.63 -24.06 14.30
N GLN A 11 -3.29 -23.64 15.52
CA GLN A 11 -3.18 -22.23 15.87
C GLN A 11 -1.91 -21.63 15.23
N LEU A 12 -2.09 -20.74 14.26
CA LEU A 12 -1.00 -20.03 13.58
C LEU A 12 -0.80 -18.65 14.19
N PHE A 13 0.45 -18.20 14.24
CA PHE A 13 0.90 -16.98 14.89
C PHE A 13 1.85 -16.15 14.03
N SER A 14 2.29 -16.64 12.86
CA SER A 14 3.26 -15.92 12.02
C SER A 14 3.15 -16.29 10.54
N ILE A 15 3.63 -15.40 9.68
CA ILE A 15 3.80 -15.65 8.24
C ILE A 15 4.79 -16.81 8.04
N ASN A 16 5.84 -16.89 8.86
CA ASN A 16 6.76 -18.02 8.84
C ASN A 16 6.05 -19.37 9.03
N GLN A 17 5.12 -19.47 9.98
CA GLN A 17 4.36 -20.70 10.19
C GLN A 17 3.46 -21.01 9.00
N VAL A 18 2.78 -20.01 8.42
CA VAL A 18 1.99 -20.20 7.18
C VAL A 18 2.86 -20.68 6.03
N ASN A 19 4.06 -20.11 5.87
CA ASN A 19 5.01 -20.47 4.80
C ASN A 19 5.51 -21.92 4.89
N ASN A 20 5.52 -22.50 6.09
CA ASN A 20 5.92 -23.89 6.33
C ASN A 20 4.77 -24.90 6.13
N LEU A 21 3.53 -24.45 5.89
CA LEU A 21 2.42 -25.33 5.59
C LEU A 21 2.57 -25.95 4.17
N PRO A 22 2.00 -27.15 3.95
CA PRO A 22 1.81 -27.70 2.61
C PRO A 22 1.02 -26.73 1.72
N ASP A 23 1.28 -26.74 0.41
CA ASP A 23 0.64 -25.80 -0.53
C ASP A 23 -0.89 -25.87 -0.52
N GLU A 24 -1.46 -27.06 -0.30
CA GLU A 24 -2.91 -27.29 -0.17
C GLU A 24 -3.54 -26.48 0.97
N GLU A 25 -2.79 -26.20 2.04
CA GLU A 25 -3.23 -25.43 3.20
C GLU A 25 -2.79 -23.97 3.13
N LYS A 26 -1.57 -23.73 2.65
CA LYS A 26 -0.94 -22.40 2.52
C LYS A 26 -1.64 -21.51 1.49
N LEU A 27 -1.90 -22.04 0.28
CA LEU A 27 -2.44 -21.22 -0.81
C LEU A 27 -3.84 -20.67 -0.50
N PRO A 28 -4.79 -21.44 0.08
CA PRO A 28 -6.07 -20.90 0.53
C PRO A 28 -5.95 -19.77 1.55
N VAL A 29 -4.97 -19.83 2.46
CA VAL A 29 -4.73 -18.77 3.46
C VAL A 29 -4.36 -17.46 2.77
N TYR A 30 -3.39 -17.49 1.85
CA TYR A 30 -2.95 -16.28 1.14
C TYR A 30 -3.95 -15.79 0.09
N ARG A 31 -4.69 -16.68 -0.58
CA ARG A 31 -5.75 -16.28 -1.53
C ARG A 31 -6.83 -15.41 -0.89
N ARG A 32 -7.14 -15.65 0.39
CA ARG A 32 -8.14 -14.85 1.13
C ARG A 32 -7.75 -13.38 1.27
N LEU A 33 -6.47 -13.03 1.11
CA LEU A 33 -6.00 -11.64 1.17
C LEU A 33 -6.43 -10.81 -0.06
N ILE A 34 -6.87 -11.47 -1.13
CA ILE A 34 -7.40 -10.80 -2.33
C ILE A 34 -8.91 -10.54 -2.12
N PRO A 35 -9.36 -9.27 -2.05
CA PRO A 35 -10.79 -8.96 -2.00
C PRO A 35 -11.51 -9.47 -3.25
N ARG A 36 -12.60 -10.22 -3.07
CA ARG A 36 -13.37 -10.87 -4.15
C ARG A 36 -13.91 -9.88 -5.18
N GLU A 37 -14.12 -8.64 -4.79
CA GLU A 37 -14.60 -7.57 -5.68
C GLU A 37 -13.60 -7.22 -6.79
N ILE A 38 -12.30 -7.43 -6.56
CA ILE A 38 -11.26 -7.15 -7.55
C ILE A 38 -11.36 -8.10 -8.74
N PRO A 39 -11.25 -9.44 -8.57
CA PRO A 39 -11.40 -10.36 -9.70
C PRO A 39 -12.79 -10.25 -10.35
N GLN A 40 -13.86 -10.05 -9.58
CA GLN A 40 -15.21 -9.86 -10.12
C GLN A 40 -15.30 -8.67 -11.09
N ARG A 41 -14.69 -7.53 -10.76
CA ARG A 41 -14.68 -6.35 -11.65
C ARG A 41 -13.85 -6.54 -12.92
N LEU A 42 -12.88 -7.46 -12.88
CA LEU A 42 -11.96 -7.73 -13.98
C LEU A 42 -12.38 -8.94 -14.82
N GLY A 43 -13.52 -9.57 -14.52
CA GLY A 43 -13.96 -10.78 -15.21
C GLY A 43 -13.09 -12.01 -14.91
N ILE A 44 -12.35 -12.00 -13.80
CA ILE A 44 -11.52 -13.11 -13.34
C ILE A 44 -12.36 -13.99 -12.41
N ASN A 45 -12.17 -15.31 -12.47
CA ASN A 45 -12.84 -16.22 -11.54
C ASN A 45 -12.41 -15.90 -10.08
N PRO A 46 -13.32 -15.50 -9.18
CA PRO A 46 -12.96 -15.04 -7.84
C PRO A 46 -12.52 -16.15 -6.88
N GLU A 47 -12.74 -17.42 -7.22
CA GLU A 47 -12.33 -18.58 -6.41
C GLU A 47 -10.98 -19.13 -6.86
N THR A 48 -10.81 -19.31 -8.17
CA THR A 48 -9.60 -19.92 -8.74
C THR A 48 -8.53 -18.90 -9.07
N LEU A 49 -8.90 -17.63 -9.25
CA LEU A 49 -8.04 -16.53 -9.71
C LEU A 49 -7.30 -16.87 -11.01
N THR A 50 -8.02 -17.57 -11.90
CA THR A 50 -7.55 -17.96 -13.23
C THR A 50 -8.30 -17.22 -14.33
N ASP A 51 -7.68 -17.13 -15.50
CA ASP A 51 -8.36 -16.71 -16.73
C ASP A 51 -9.26 -17.82 -17.32
N SER A 52 -9.88 -17.54 -18.47
CA SER A 52 -10.75 -18.49 -19.19
C SER A 52 -10.02 -19.70 -19.75
N GLU A 53 -8.70 -19.63 -19.92
CA GLU A 53 -7.85 -20.72 -20.41
C GLU A 53 -7.27 -21.56 -19.26
N GLY A 54 -7.54 -21.16 -18.00
CA GLY A 54 -7.08 -21.85 -16.80
C GLY A 54 -5.69 -21.41 -16.33
N HIS A 55 -5.10 -20.35 -16.91
CA HIS A 55 -3.84 -19.81 -16.41
C HIS A 55 -4.04 -19.09 -15.08
N SER A 56 -3.20 -19.37 -14.09
CA SER A 56 -3.21 -18.64 -12.81
C SER A 56 -2.78 -17.19 -13.02
N LEU A 57 -3.60 -16.25 -12.57
CA LEU A 57 -3.30 -14.82 -12.55
C LEU A 57 -2.75 -14.36 -11.20
N LEU A 58 -2.84 -15.22 -10.19
CA LEU A 58 -2.24 -15.05 -8.89
C LEU A 58 -0.83 -15.66 -8.87
N LYS A 59 0.13 -14.89 -8.36
CA LYS A 59 1.46 -15.35 -7.99
C LYS A 59 1.68 -15.06 -6.50
N ILE A 60 2.08 -16.09 -5.76
CA ILE A 60 2.46 -15.99 -4.35
C ILE A 60 3.93 -16.42 -4.26
N GLU A 61 4.78 -15.52 -3.80
CA GLU A 61 6.21 -15.76 -3.58
C GLU A 61 6.44 -15.85 -2.07
N CYS A 62 6.66 -17.08 -1.62
CA CYS A 62 7.04 -17.42 -0.26
C CYS A 62 7.86 -18.70 -0.29
N TYR A 63 8.85 -18.80 0.59
CA TYR A 63 9.68 -20.00 0.72
C TYR A 63 9.59 -20.56 2.14
N PRO A 64 9.59 -21.88 2.34
CA PRO A 64 9.67 -22.47 3.67
C PRO A 64 10.83 -21.88 4.48
N GLY A 65 10.61 -21.60 5.76
CA GLY A 65 11.58 -20.96 6.64
C GLY A 65 11.70 -19.44 6.51
N THR A 66 11.08 -18.80 5.51
CA THR A 66 11.06 -17.33 5.40
C THR A 66 9.91 -16.71 6.21
N SER A 67 10.08 -15.48 6.67
CA SER A 67 9.09 -14.72 7.44
C SER A 67 8.38 -13.64 6.62
N SER A 68 8.43 -13.74 5.29
CA SER A 68 7.82 -12.78 4.37
C SER A 68 7.01 -13.49 3.29
N VAL A 69 6.07 -12.76 2.72
CA VAL A 69 5.28 -13.20 1.57
C VAL A 69 5.03 -12.02 0.64
N GLU A 70 5.13 -12.28 -0.65
CA GLU A 70 4.71 -11.36 -1.71
C GLU A 70 3.56 -12.00 -2.49
N ILE A 71 2.49 -11.23 -2.68
CA ILE A 71 1.29 -11.66 -3.38
C ILE A 71 1.03 -10.67 -4.49
N SER A 72 0.92 -11.18 -5.72
CA SER A 72 0.57 -10.36 -6.87
C SER A 72 -0.56 -10.98 -7.68
N LEU A 73 -1.58 -10.17 -8.00
CA LEU A 73 -2.68 -10.54 -8.88
C LEU A 73 -2.60 -9.70 -10.15
N ARG A 74 -2.55 -10.36 -11.31
CA ARG A 74 -2.59 -9.72 -12.63
C ARG A 74 -4.00 -9.71 -13.20
N HIS A 75 -4.29 -8.78 -14.11
CA HIS A 75 -5.60 -8.74 -14.79
C HIS A 75 -5.70 -9.72 -15.97
N ALA A 76 -4.56 -10.07 -16.56
CA ALA A 76 -4.47 -10.95 -17.71
C ALA A 76 -3.16 -11.76 -17.66
N TRP A 77 -3.15 -12.91 -18.33
CA TRP A 77 -1.95 -13.72 -18.47
C TRP A 77 -0.85 -12.90 -19.16
N LYS A 78 0.38 -12.96 -18.61
CA LYS A 78 1.54 -12.18 -19.04
C LYS A 78 1.42 -10.65 -18.93
N ALA A 79 0.35 -10.09 -18.35
CA ALA A 79 0.30 -8.66 -18.04
C ALA A 79 1.55 -8.27 -17.24
N GLN A 80 2.28 -7.23 -17.66
CA GLN A 80 3.56 -6.88 -17.04
C GLN A 80 3.40 -6.52 -15.57
N GLU A 81 2.30 -5.84 -15.25
CA GLU A 81 2.08 -5.23 -13.94
C GLU A 81 0.91 -5.90 -13.22
N PRO A 82 1.01 -6.06 -11.89
CA PRO A 82 -0.09 -6.51 -11.09
C PRO A 82 -1.14 -5.40 -10.90
N VAL A 83 -2.40 -5.83 -10.84
CA VAL A 83 -3.51 -5.03 -10.32
C VAL A 83 -3.41 -4.92 -8.81
N VAL A 84 -3.04 -6.01 -8.13
CA VAL A 84 -2.84 -6.03 -6.68
C VAL A 84 -1.44 -6.50 -6.40
N TYR A 85 -0.70 -5.75 -5.60
CA TYR A 85 0.55 -6.19 -5.00
C TYR A 85 0.46 -6.00 -3.49
N LEU A 86 0.80 -7.03 -2.73
CA LEU A 86 0.85 -7.01 -1.28
C LEU A 86 2.12 -7.71 -0.82
N GLN A 87 2.93 -7.01 -0.03
CA GLN A 87 4.10 -7.57 0.63
C GLN A 87 3.93 -7.43 2.14
N MET A 88 4.12 -8.53 2.87
CA MET A 88 4.01 -8.57 4.32
C MET A 88 5.16 -9.39 4.91
N ALA A 89 5.52 -9.07 6.16
CA ALA A 89 6.51 -9.84 6.90
C ALA A 89 6.20 -9.89 8.40
N ASP A 90 6.71 -10.92 9.07
CA ASP A 90 6.84 -10.92 10.52
C ASP A 90 7.93 -9.93 10.93
N THR A 91 7.70 -9.23 12.04
CA THR A 91 8.71 -8.40 12.70
C THR A 91 9.40 -9.17 13.82
N PRO A 92 10.59 -8.72 14.29
CA PRO A 92 11.26 -9.31 15.45
C PRO A 92 10.42 -9.35 16.74
N ASN A 93 9.38 -8.50 16.84
CA ASN A 93 8.50 -8.41 18.00
C ASN A 93 7.25 -9.30 17.86
N ASN A 94 7.26 -10.29 16.97
CA ASN A 94 6.12 -11.15 16.67
C ASN A 94 4.88 -10.31 16.28
N GLN A 95 5.06 -9.38 15.35
CA GLN A 95 3.97 -8.57 14.78
C GLN A 95 3.95 -8.78 13.26
N ILE A 96 2.79 -8.61 12.63
CA ILE A 96 2.69 -8.58 11.17
C ILE A 96 2.78 -7.14 10.66
N GLU A 97 3.76 -6.88 9.80
CA GLU A 97 3.93 -5.59 9.11
C GLU A 97 3.59 -5.74 7.62
N VAL A 98 2.70 -4.88 7.12
CA VAL A 98 2.49 -4.66 5.70
C VAL A 98 3.57 -3.70 5.22
N ILE A 99 4.43 -4.17 4.32
CA ILE A 99 5.57 -3.41 3.80
C ILE A 99 5.12 -2.55 2.63
N LEU A 100 4.40 -3.14 1.68
CA LEU A 100 3.92 -2.46 0.48
C LEU A 100 2.55 -3.00 0.07
N PHE A 101 1.66 -2.09 -0.33
CA PHE A 101 0.37 -2.45 -0.87
C PHE A 101 -0.01 -1.52 -2.03
N ILE A 102 -0.41 -2.12 -3.14
CA ILE A 102 -0.78 -1.40 -4.37
C ILE A 102 -2.09 -1.99 -4.91
N ILE A 103 -3.03 -1.11 -5.29
CA ILE A 103 -4.16 -1.47 -6.16
C ILE A 103 -4.17 -0.52 -7.35
N ASN A 104 -3.96 -1.06 -8.54
CA ASN A 104 -4.00 -0.33 -9.80
C ASN A 104 -5.25 -0.67 -10.61
N ASP A 105 -5.76 0.31 -11.33
CA ASP A 105 -6.65 0.08 -12.46
C ASP A 105 -5.80 -0.30 -13.68
N PRO A 106 -5.88 -1.56 -14.17
CA PRO A 106 -5.06 -2.02 -15.29
C PRO A 106 -5.40 -1.33 -16.61
N HIS A 107 -6.58 -0.70 -16.71
CA HIS A 107 -7.04 -0.01 -17.92
C HIS A 107 -6.77 1.50 -17.90
N ALA A 108 -6.33 2.04 -16.76
CA ALA A 108 -5.92 3.44 -16.67
C ALA A 108 -4.58 3.66 -17.38
N GLU A 109 -4.34 4.88 -17.85
CA GLU A 109 -3.04 5.30 -18.39
C GLU A 109 -1.90 4.98 -17.40
N ARG A 110 -0.77 4.53 -17.94
CA ARG A 110 0.47 4.29 -17.20
C ARG A 110 1.37 5.52 -17.28
N PHE A 111 1.97 5.87 -16.15
CA PHE A 111 3.02 6.87 -16.05
C PHE A 111 4.29 6.20 -15.54
N ASP A 112 5.41 6.41 -16.21
CA ASP A 112 6.66 5.71 -15.91
C ASP A 112 7.42 6.38 -14.75
N THR A 113 6.73 6.66 -13.64
CA THR A 113 7.34 7.24 -12.44
C THR A 113 8.29 6.27 -11.73
N ASP A 114 8.12 4.96 -11.97
CA ASP A 114 8.92 3.89 -11.40
C ASP A 114 10.18 3.55 -12.21
N ARG A 115 10.35 4.13 -13.40
CA ARG A 115 11.44 3.80 -14.33
C ARG A 115 11.95 5.01 -15.10
N LEU A 116 13.24 5.02 -15.42
CA LEU A 116 13.82 5.94 -16.39
C LEU A 116 13.53 5.48 -17.84
N PRO A 117 13.74 6.33 -18.86
CA PRO A 117 13.52 5.97 -20.26
C PRO A 117 14.31 4.74 -20.75
N ASP A 118 15.43 4.43 -20.11
CA ASP A 118 16.25 3.24 -20.39
C ASP A 118 15.77 1.96 -19.65
N GLY A 119 14.71 2.08 -18.85
CA GLY A 119 14.11 1.00 -18.05
C GLY A 119 14.67 0.85 -16.64
N THR A 120 15.68 1.64 -16.25
CA THR A 120 16.30 1.62 -14.92
C THR A 120 15.26 1.98 -13.84
N PRO A 121 15.12 1.20 -12.76
CA PRO A 121 14.14 1.47 -11.71
C PRO A 121 14.50 2.72 -10.89
N THR A 122 13.51 3.54 -10.57
CA THR A 122 13.67 4.76 -9.74
C THR A 122 13.62 4.48 -8.23
N TYR A 123 13.15 3.29 -7.83
CA TYR A 123 12.91 2.89 -6.44
C TYR A 123 12.08 3.93 -5.67
N PHE A 124 10.89 4.25 -6.18
CA PHE A 124 10.00 5.28 -5.60
C PHE A 124 10.64 6.67 -5.48
N GLY A 125 11.54 7.02 -6.40
CA GLY A 125 12.24 8.30 -6.38
C GLY A 125 13.37 8.41 -5.36
N THR A 126 13.78 7.30 -4.72
CA THR A 126 14.85 7.31 -3.72
C THR A 126 16.25 7.21 -4.34
N LEU A 127 16.38 6.64 -5.55
CA LEU A 127 17.64 6.55 -6.27
C LEU A 127 17.71 7.61 -7.38
N GLU A 128 16.74 7.59 -8.29
CA GLU A 128 16.63 8.49 -9.43
C GLU A 128 15.17 8.94 -9.59
N ARG A 129 14.91 10.02 -10.32
CA ARG A 129 13.54 10.51 -10.59
C ARG A 129 13.30 10.70 -12.08
N ASN A 130 12.21 10.12 -12.58
CA ASN A 130 11.69 10.45 -13.91
C ASN A 130 10.76 11.67 -13.80
N ILE A 131 11.35 12.86 -13.81
CA ILE A 131 10.62 14.12 -13.53
C ILE A 131 9.52 14.40 -14.55
N GLU A 132 9.75 14.08 -15.83
CA GLU A 132 8.76 14.31 -16.89
C GLU A 132 7.48 13.49 -16.63
N GLU A 133 7.64 12.20 -16.30
CA GLU A 133 6.52 11.32 -15.99
C GLU A 133 5.88 11.64 -14.64
N GLU A 134 6.65 12.09 -13.64
CA GLU A 134 6.09 12.57 -12.37
C GLU A 134 5.21 13.81 -12.55
N VAL A 135 5.62 14.75 -13.41
CA VAL A 135 4.80 15.93 -13.75
C VAL A 135 3.53 15.50 -14.47
N ARG A 136 3.61 14.63 -15.47
CA ARG A 136 2.43 14.09 -16.16
C ARG A 136 1.48 13.36 -15.20
N ALA A 137 2.01 12.52 -14.33
CA ALA A 137 1.23 11.78 -13.33
C ALA A 137 0.53 12.75 -12.36
N MET A 138 1.25 13.76 -11.87
CA MET A 138 0.70 14.80 -11.00
C MET A 138 -0.48 15.52 -11.68
N GLU A 139 -0.30 15.96 -12.92
CA GLU A 139 -1.33 16.67 -13.70
C GLU A 139 -2.53 15.77 -14.01
N ALA A 140 -2.32 14.47 -14.15
CA ALA A 140 -3.37 13.47 -14.28
C ALA A 140 -4.07 13.12 -12.94
N GLY A 141 -3.66 13.72 -11.82
CA GLY A 141 -4.26 13.55 -10.50
C GLY A 141 -3.78 12.30 -9.74
N LEU A 142 -2.56 11.82 -10.04
CA LEU A 142 -1.89 10.78 -9.24
C LEU A 142 -1.10 11.42 -8.09
N ALA A 143 -0.82 10.62 -7.07
CA ALA A 143 0.09 10.93 -5.98
C ALA A 143 1.51 10.39 -6.27
N PRO A 144 2.55 10.85 -5.54
CA PRO A 144 3.92 10.37 -5.74
C PRO A 144 4.04 8.84 -5.69
N GLY A 145 4.84 8.27 -6.59
CA GLY A 145 5.09 6.82 -6.67
C GLY A 145 3.95 6.00 -7.29
N GLN A 146 2.85 6.62 -7.70
CA GLN A 146 1.79 5.91 -8.43
C GLN A 146 2.11 5.87 -9.93
N VAL A 147 2.09 4.66 -10.50
CA VAL A 147 2.23 4.44 -11.94
C VAL A 147 0.90 4.43 -12.69
N ARG A 148 -0.21 4.18 -11.97
CA ARG A 148 -1.59 4.13 -12.50
C ARG A 148 -2.56 4.67 -11.48
N ARG A 149 -3.74 5.10 -11.94
CA ARG A 149 -4.87 5.36 -11.04
C ARG A 149 -5.28 4.06 -10.34
N GLY A 150 -5.69 4.14 -9.09
CA GLY A 150 -6.16 2.97 -8.34
C GLY A 150 -7.67 2.73 -8.48
N LEU A 151 -8.12 1.49 -8.25
CA LEU A 151 -9.54 1.08 -8.32
C LEU A 151 -10.45 1.64 -7.20
N ARG A 152 -9.90 2.44 -6.28
CA ARG A 152 -10.58 2.96 -5.07
C ARG A 152 -11.14 1.86 -4.17
N LEU A 153 -10.46 0.71 -4.12
CA LEU A 153 -10.87 -0.48 -3.36
C LEU A 153 -10.10 -0.69 -2.05
N THR A 154 -9.18 0.19 -1.68
CA THR A 154 -8.36 0.06 -0.45
C THR A 154 -9.20 -0.10 0.82
N ARG A 155 -10.33 0.61 0.93
CA ARG A 155 -11.25 0.47 2.08
C ARG A 155 -11.84 -0.94 2.21
N ARG A 156 -11.97 -1.68 1.10
CA ARG A 156 -12.45 -3.07 1.09
C ARG A 156 -11.37 -4.08 1.49
N LEU A 157 -10.09 -3.69 1.43
CA LEU A 157 -9.00 -4.53 1.89
C LEU A 157 -8.93 -4.64 3.41
N ILE A 158 -9.27 -3.56 4.14
CA ILE A 158 -9.07 -3.52 5.60
C ILE A 158 -9.77 -4.69 6.33
N PRO A 159 -11.06 -5.00 6.07
CA PRO A 159 -11.69 -6.15 6.71
C PRO A 159 -11.04 -7.49 6.32
N THR A 160 -10.52 -7.59 5.10
CA THR A 160 -9.81 -8.78 4.62
C THR A 160 -8.49 -8.97 5.35
N LEU A 161 -7.73 -7.89 5.52
CA LEU A 161 -6.50 -7.88 6.31
C LEU A 161 -6.78 -8.20 7.78
N GLU A 162 -7.78 -7.57 8.41
CA GLU A 162 -8.16 -7.84 9.81
C GLU A 162 -8.52 -9.31 10.05
N ARG A 163 -9.26 -9.95 9.13
CA ARG A 163 -9.57 -11.39 9.23
C ARG A 163 -8.32 -12.26 9.14
N PHE A 164 -7.38 -11.92 8.25
CA PHE A 164 -6.11 -12.63 8.15
C PHE A 164 -5.30 -12.51 9.45
N ILE A 165 -5.20 -11.30 9.98
CA ILE A 165 -4.48 -10.99 11.23
C ILE A 165 -5.09 -11.73 12.42
N THR A 166 -6.42 -11.73 12.53
CA THR A 166 -7.15 -12.50 13.55
C THR A 166 -6.91 -14.00 13.40
N GLY A 167 -6.88 -14.51 12.16
CA GLY A 167 -6.56 -15.90 11.87
C GLY A 167 -5.14 -16.31 12.27
N LEU A 168 -4.22 -15.35 12.35
CA LEU A 168 -2.87 -15.52 12.90
C LEU A 168 -2.79 -15.17 14.39
N ASN A 169 -3.91 -15.13 15.12
CA ASN A 169 -3.96 -14.83 16.55
C ASN A 169 -3.30 -13.50 16.95
N HIS A 170 -3.31 -12.53 16.05
CA HIS A 170 -2.88 -11.15 16.31
C HIS A 170 -4.09 -10.24 16.48
N ASP A 171 -3.93 -9.19 17.28
CA ASP A 171 -4.95 -8.17 17.52
C ASP A 171 -4.65 -6.83 16.82
N ALA A 172 -3.53 -6.73 16.10
CA ALA A 172 -3.12 -5.54 15.38
C ALA A 172 -2.25 -5.86 14.15
N VAL A 173 -2.27 -4.94 13.19
CA VAL A 173 -1.40 -4.94 12.02
C VAL A 173 -0.62 -3.63 11.93
N TYR A 174 0.62 -3.71 11.48
CA TYR A 174 1.53 -2.59 11.35
C TYR A 174 1.76 -2.26 9.88
N ILE A 175 2.10 -1.01 9.57
CA ILE A 175 2.37 -0.58 8.21
C ILE A 175 3.36 0.58 8.17
N GLN A 176 4.15 0.61 7.11
CA GLN A 176 4.96 1.77 6.73
C GLN A 176 4.28 2.46 5.54
N PRO A 177 3.85 3.73 5.65
CA PRO A 177 3.13 4.39 4.58
C PRO A 177 4.00 4.73 3.37
N LEU A 178 5.33 4.83 3.54
CA LEU A 178 6.33 5.21 2.53
C LEU A 178 6.18 6.63 1.92
N ALA A 179 4.99 7.22 1.97
CA ALA A 179 4.72 8.57 1.48
C ALA A 179 3.65 9.28 2.34
N TYR A 180 3.65 10.61 2.32
CA TYR A 180 2.74 11.43 3.13
C TYR A 180 1.25 11.15 2.84
N HIS A 181 0.86 11.06 1.56
CA HIS A 181 -0.53 10.77 1.18
C HIS A 181 -1.02 9.41 1.68
N ASN A 182 -0.12 8.42 1.76
CA ASN A 182 -0.46 7.10 2.30
C ASN A 182 -0.69 7.16 3.80
N ALA A 183 0.10 7.95 4.55
CA ALA A 183 -0.14 8.14 5.98
C ALA A 183 -1.54 8.74 6.24
N ILE A 184 -1.91 9.78 5.50
CA ILE A 184 -3.26 10.38 5.60
C ILE A 184 -4.36 9.41 5.13
N LEU A 185 -4.09 8.57 4.12
CA LEU A 185 -5.01 7.51 3.72
C LEU A 185 -5.22 6.49 4.86
N PHE A 186 -4.15 6.08 5.54
CA PHE A 186 -4.25 5.11 6.64
C PHE A 186 -4.92 5.69 7.88
N GLU A 187 -4.74 6.97 8.20
CA GLU A 187 -5.57 7.66 9.21
C GLU A 187 -7.07 7.51 8.92
N ARG A 188 -7.48 7.74 7.66
CA ARG A 188 -8.88 7.58 7.19
C ARG A 188 -9.37 6.14 7.17
N LEU A 189 -8.44 5.18 7.21
CA LEU A 189 -8.72 3.76 7.37
C LEU A 189 -8.60 3.32 8.85
N GLY A 190 -8.46 4.29 9.77
CA GLY A 190 -8.49 4.12 11.21
C GLY A 190 -7.21 3.58 11.81
N PHE A 191 -6.07 3.74 11.13
CA PHE A 191 -4.76 3.51 11.72
C PHE A 191 -4.40 4.66 12.68
N SER A 192 -3.64 4.31 13.71
CA SER A 192 -2.92 5.24 14.58
C SER A 192 -1.43 5.20 14.27
N TYR A 193 -0.66 6.08 14.91
CA TYR A 193 0.79 6.14 14.78
C TYR A 193 1.46 5.38 15.90
N MET A 194 2.38 4.49 15.54
CA MET A 194 3.35 3.93 16.47
C MET A 194 4.52 4.89 16.63
N LEU A 195 4.95 5.51 15.53
CA LEU A 195 6.05 6.48 15.48
C LEU A 195 5.65 7.68 14.62
N CYS A 196 6.23 8.84 14.95
CA CYS A 196 6.15 10.08 14.17
C CYS A 196 4.77 10.78 14.09
N LEU A 197 3.86 10.58 15.07
CA LEU A 197 2.62 11.38 15.17
C LEU A 197 2.93 12.90 15.21
N GLY A 198 3.80 13.32 16.12
CA GLY A 198 4.17 14.74 16.25
C GLY A 198 4.81 15.33 14.99
N ARG A 199 5.49 14.50 14.17
CA ARG A 199 6.01 14.93 12.87
C ARG A 199 4.87 15.25 11.89
N MET A 200 3.82 14.43 11.86
CA MET A 200 2.66 14.66 11.01
C MET A 200 1.86 15.89 11.43
N GLU A 201 1.69 16.11 12.74
CA GLU A 201 1.08 17.32 13.30
C GLU A 201 1.90 18.58 12.97
N TRP A 202 3.24 18.49 13.09
CA TRP A 202 4.14 19.58 12.70
C TRP A 202 4.04 19.89 11.21
N ILE A 203 4.05 18.87 10.34
CA ILE A 203 3.84 19.07 8.88
C ILE A 203 2.53 19.83 8.65
N HIS A 204 1.45 19.45 9.33
CA HIS A 204 0.17 20.14 9.18
C HIS A 204 0.25 21.61 9.59
N LYS A 205 0.85 21.91 10.74
CA LYS A 205 1.05 23.27 11.23
C LYS A 205 1.89 24.11 10.27
N GLU A 206 2.97 23.57 9.72
CA GLU A 206 3.87 24.34 8.86
C GLU A 206 3.35 24.57 7.44
N PHE A 207 2.38 23.77 6.99
CA PHE A 207 1.61 24.05 5.77
C PHE A 207 0.48 25.07 5.99
N ALA A 208 0.20 25.49 7.22
CA ALA A 208 -0.78 26.56 7.46
C ALA A 208 -0.23 27.93 7.01
N PRO A 209 -1.10 28.92 6.70
CA PRO A 209 -0.67 30.25 6.29
C PRO A 209 0.37 30.86 7.24
N GLY A 210 1.50 31.29 6.68
CA GLY A 210 2.62 31.87 7.44
C GLY A 210 3.65 30.87 7.97
N GLY A 211 3.36 29.56 7.92
CA GLY A 211 4.29 28.49 8.28
C GLY A 211 5.47 28.35 7.33
N LEU A 212 6.50 27.59 7.74
CA LEU A 212 7.71 27.37 6.98
C LEU A 212 7.44 26.67 5.65
N LEU A 213 6.69 25.56 5.67
CA LEU A 213 6.40 24.79 4.46
C LEU A 213 5.48 25.55 3.52
N PHE A 214 4.52 26.31 4.08
CA PHE A 214 3.67 27.23 3.30
C PHE A 214 4.51 28.26 2.53
N LYS A 215 5.48 28.90 3.20
CA LYS A 215 6.38 29.86 2.55
C LYS A 215 7.27 29.25 1.47
N ARG A 216 7.57 27.95 1.56
CA ARG A 216 8.35 27.19 0.57
C ARG A 216 7.52 26.76 -0.64
N LEU A 217 6.19 26.97 -0.64
CA LEU A 217 5.34 26.81 -1.82
C LEU A 217 5.45 28.05 -2.72
N ASP A 218 6.65 28.26 -3.25
CA ASP A 218 7.06 29.46 -4.01
C ASP A 218 6.94 29.29 -5.53
N GLY A 219 6.53 28.11 -6.01
CA GLY A 219 6.46 27.78 -7.43
C GLY A 219 7.82 27.51 -8.09
N SER A 220 8.90 27.34 -7.31
CA SER A 220 10.25 27.02 -7.84
C SER A 220 10.32 25.71 -8.62
N THR A 221 9.42 24.77 -8.33
CA THR A 221 9.24 23.52 -9.07
C THR A 221 7.76 23.29 -9.38
N PRO A 222 7.43 22.44 -10.38
CA PRO A 222 6.03 22.06 -10.63
C PRO A 222 5.32 21.49 -9.40
N PHE A 223 6.06 20.93 -8.44
CA PHE A 223 5.55 20.28 -7.24
C PHE A 223 5.36 21.24 -6.04
N ARG A 224 5.86 22.48 -6.11
CA ARG A 224 5.82 23.50 -5.04
C ARG A 224 4.90 24.68 -5.35
N ARG A 225 3.85 24.46 -6.13
CA ARG A 225 2.91 25.52 -6.53
C ARG A 225 2.17 26.08 -5.29
N PRO A 226 2.00 27.41 -5.17
CA PRO A 226 1.06 27.98 -4.20
C PRO A 226 -0.32 27.33 -4.33
N GLY A 227 -0.98 27.04 -3.20
CA GLY A 227 -2.25 26.31 -3.16
C GLY A 227 -2.10 24.80 -2.91
N ALA A 228 -0.89 24.22 -3.08
CA ALA A 228 -0.63 22.81 -2.81
C ALA A 228 -0.86 22.42 -1.34
N GLU A 229 -0.80 23.37 -0.40
CA GLU A 229 -1.10 23.17 1.01
C GLU A 229 -2.56 22.75 1.28
N SER A 230 -3.47 22.97 0.33
CA SER A 230 -4.91 22.72 0.52
C SER A 230 -5.33 21.26 0.27
N SER A 231 -4.47 20.45 -0.33
CA SER A 231 -4.78 19.06 -0.72
C SER A 231 -3.72 18.06 -0.25
N ILE A 232 -4.14 16.81 -0.10
CA ILE A 232 -3.26 15.68 0.27
C ILE A 232 -2.21 15.48 -0.82
N ARG A 233 -2.62 15.47 -2.09
CA ARG A 233 -1.71 15.28 -3.22
C ARG A 233 -0.72 16.43 -3.34
N GLY A 234 -1.19 17.68 -3.23
CA GLY A 234 -0.32 18.86 -3.28
C GLY A 234 0.77 18.81 -2.21
N ARG A 235 0.40 18.59 -0.95
CA ARG A 235 1.39 18.42 0.14
C ARG A 235 2.32 17.24 -0.11
N SER A 236 1.79 16.11 -0.58
CA SER A 236 2.61 14.92 -0.82
C SER A 236 3.61 15.12 -1.95
N TRP A 237 3.24 15.79 -3.05
CA TRP A 237 4.17 16.13 -4.14
C TRP A 237 5.24 17.11 -3.68
N ALA A 238 4.87 18.14 -2.91
CA ALA A 238 5.86 19.05 -2.33
C ALA A 238 6.84 18.32 -1.39
N ILE A 239 6.34 17.38 -0.57
CA ILE A 239 7.17 16.54 0.31
C ILE A 239 8.09 15.60 -0.50
N HIS A 240 7.56 14.97 -1.55
CA HIS A 240 8.35 14.16 -2.49
C HIS A 240 9.46 14.99 -3.14
N ASP A 241 9.16 16.25 -3.46
CA ASP A 241 10.10 17.25 -3.93
C ASP A 241 10.98 17.87 -2.82
N SER A 242 11.10 17.18 -1.68
CA SER A 242 12.00 17.53 -0.57
C SER A 242 11.72 18.89 0.09
N ILE A 243 10.49 19.39 0.06
CA ILE A 243 10.13 20.67 0.72
C ILE A 243 10.39 20.66 2.23
N LEU A 244 10.46 19.48 2.86
CA LEU A 244 10.80 19.32 4.29
C LEU A 244 12.26 19.73 4.58
N GLY A 245 13.16 19.58 3.60
CA GLY A 245 14.62 19.71 3.79
C GLY A 245 15.28 18.44 4.33
N GLU A 246 14.50 17.36 4.51
CA GLU A 246 14.96 16.05 4.95
C GLU A 246 14.03 14.96 4.36
N PRO A 247 14.48 13.70 4.26
CA PRO A 247 13.64 12.61 3.76
C PRO A 247 12.38 12.40 4.62
N TYR A 248 11.25 12.16 3.97
CA TYR A 248 10.05 11.66 4.64
C TYR A 248 10.23 10.17 4.96
N ALA A 249 10.60 9.86 6.20
CA ALA A 249 10.99 8.51 6.62
C ALA A 249 10.64 8.24 8.08
N GLY A 250 10.69 6.97 8.49
CA GLY A 250 10.53 6.53 9.88
C GLY A 250 9.09 6.51 10.41
N VAL A 251 8.11 6.90 9.60
CA VAL A 251 6.70 6.83 9.98
C VAL A 251 6.26 5.36 10.05
N LYS A 252 5.76 4.95 11.22
CA LYS A 252 5.15 3.64 11.44
C LYS A 252 3.76 3.80 11.99
N MET A 253 2.82 3.09 11.41
CA MET A 253 1.41 3.13 11.80
C MET A 253 0.94 1.74 12.18
N TYR A 254 -0.11 1.66 12.98
CA TYR A 254 -0.74 0.41 13.36
C TYR A 254 -2.25 0.56 13.40
N ARG A 255 -2.95 -0.56 13.24
CA ARG A 255 -4.40 -0.64 13.39
C ARG A 255 -4.72 -1.86 14.24
N ARG A 256 -5.48 -1.64 15.32
CA ARG A 256 -6.07 -2.73 16.10
C ARG A 256 -7.29 -3.29 15.38
N VAL A 257 -7.42 -4.61 15.37
CA VAL A 257 -8.53 -5.32 14.73
C VAL A 257 -9.85 -4.81 15.29
N GLY A 258 -10.76 -4.41 14.40
CA GLY A 258 -12.10 -3.94 14.77
C GLY A 258 -12.14 -2.53 15.39
N ILE A 259 -11.01 -1.83 15.54
CA ILE A 259 -10.96 -0.50 16.18
C ILE A 259 -10.55 0.55 15.15
N HIS A 260 -11.36 1.60 15.02
CA HIS A 260 -11.01 2.80 14.26
C HIS A 260 -10.38 3.84 15.19
N ALA A 261 -9.07 4.11 15.06
CA ALA A 261 -8.35 4.98 15.99
C ALA A 261 -8.82 6.45 15.99
N GLY A 262 -9.35 6.93 14.85
CA GLY A 262 -9.88 8.29 14.75
C GLY A 262 -8.82 9.41 14.75
N VAL A 263 -7.55 9.06 14.50
CA VAL A 263 -6.48 10.04 14.33
C VAL A 263 -6.70 10.83 13.04
N VAL A 264 -6.52 12.15 13.11
CA VAL A 264 -6.61 13.06 11.97
C VAL A 264 -5.53 14.13 12.11
N THR A 265 -4.43 14.01 11.36
CA THR A 265 -3.35 15.02 11.40
C THR A 265 -3.50 16.09 10.34
N PHE A 266 -4.36 15.87 9.33
CA PHE A 266 -4.76 16.91 8.37
C PHE A 266 -6.30 17.07 8.34
N PRO A 267 -6.88 17.84 9.27
CA PRO A 267 -8.30 18.14 9.28
C PRO A 267 -8.76 18.84 8.00
N GLY A 268 -9.95 18.49 7.50
CA GLY A 268 -10.53 19.09 6.29
C GLY A 268 -9.82 18.72 4.98
N ALA A 269 -8.88 17.76 5.01
CA ALA A 269 -8.06 17.42 3.86
C ALA A 269 -8.88 17.03 2.61
N THR A 270 -8.50 17.58 1.47
CA THR A 270 -9.07 17.22 0.15
C THR A 270 -8.07 16.36 -0.65
N TRP A 271 -8.56 15.48 -1.52
CA TRP A 271 -7.71 14.61 -2.36
C TRP A 271 -7.22 15.34 -3.61
#